data_AF-A0A962NI34-F1
#
_entry.id   AF-A0A962NI34-F1
#
_cell.length_a   1.000
_cell.length_b   1.000
_cell.length_c   1.000
_cell.angle_alpha   90.00
_cell.angle_beta   90.00
_cell.angle_gamma   90.00
#
_symmetry.space_group_name_H-M   'P 1'
#
loop_
_entity.id
_entity.type
_entity.pdbx_description
1 polymer ?
#
loop_
_entity_poly.entity_id
_entity_poly.type
_entity_poly.pdbx_seq_one_letter_code
_entity_poly.pdbx_strand_id
1 'polypeptide(L)' 'CVRLLVCGGGSHNPALLDALRRAMPALAVQTTAEHGLDPDHVEAAAFAWLARQCLSQQPGGLASVTGARGDRVLGAIYPA' A
#
# COMPACT_ATOMS: atom_id res chain seq x y z
N CYS A 1 -12.35 -5.79 15.07
CA CYS A 1 -11.76 -6.94 14.35
C CYS A 1 -10.54 -6.43 13.58
N VAL A 2 -9.37 -7.05 13.74
CA VAL A 2 -8.14 -6.67 13.02
C VAL A 2 -8.10 -7.44 11.69
N ARG A 3 -7.53 -6.84 10.65
CA ARG A 3 -7.58 -7.38 9.27
C ARG A 3 -6.23 -7.27 8.58
N LEU A 4 -5.98 -8.21 7.67
CA LEU A 4 -4.85 -8.23 6.75
C LEU A 4 -5.38 -7.94 5.34
N LEU A 5 -4.91 -6.85 4.73
CA LEU A 5 -5.24 -6.49 3.36
C LEU A 5 -4.11 -6.92 2.42
N VAL A 6 -4.43 -7.74 1.43
CA VAL A 6 -3.48 -8.30 0.47
C VAL A 6 -3.58 -7.55 -0.86
N CYS A 7 -2.44 -7.17 -1.42
CA CYS A 7 -2.29 -6.58 -2.75
C CYS A 7 -1.16 -7.25 -3.54
N GLY A 8 -1.01 -6.85 -4.80
CA GLY A 8 -0.06 -7.43 -5.76
C GLY A 8 -0.46 -8.82 -6.25
N GLY A 9 0.36 -9.38 -7.14
CA GLY A 9 0.04 -10.64 -7.82
C GLY A 9 -0.15 -11.86 -6.89
N GLY A 10 0.41 -11.82 -5.68
CA GLY A 10 0.18 -12.86 -4.66
C GLY A 10 -1.28 -12.97 -4.20
N SER A 11 -2.07 -11.91 -4.37
CA SER A 11 -3.51 -11.91 -4.06
C SER A 11 -4.31 -12.88 -4.95
N HIS A 12 -3.78 -13.24 -6.12
CA HIS A 12 -4.41 -14.20 -7.04
C HIS A 12 -4.05 -15.66 -6.72
N ASN A 13 -3.20 -15.91 -5.72
CA ASN A 13 -2.79 -17.27 -5.34
C ASN A 13 -3.66 -17.82 -4.19
N PRO A 14 -4.65 -18.68 -4.47
CA PRO A 14 -5.56 -19.18 -3.44
C PRO A 14 -4.85 -20.02 -2.37
N ALA A 15 -3.84 -20.80 -2.75
CA ALA A 15 -3.08 -21.62 -1.79
C ALA A 15 -2.30 -20.77 -0.79
N LEU A 16 -1.74 -19.63 -1.25
CA LEU A 16 -1.08 -18.66 -0.38
C LEU A 16 -2.09 -18.00 0.57
N LEU A 17 -3.24 -17.54 0.06
CA LEU A 17 -4.27 -16.91 0.89
C LEU A 17 -4.79 -17.89 1.97
N ASP A 18 -4.99 -19.15 1.62
CA ASP A 18 -5.42 -20.17 2.58
C ASP A 18 -4.35 -20.47 3.62
N ALA A 19 -3.07 -20.46 3.25
CA ALA A 19 -1.97 -20.57 4.20
C ALA A 19 -1.94 -19.38 5.18
N LEU A 20 -2.15 -18.16 4.69
CA LEU A 20 -2.24 -16.96 5.53
C LEU A 20 -3.42 -17.05 6.51
N ARG A 21 -4.60 -17.48 6.03
CA ARG A 21 -5.79 -17.68 6.88
C ARG A 21 -5.56 -18.69 8.00
N ARG A 22 -4.89 -19.81 7.70
CA ARG A 22 -4.54 -20.83 8.70
C ARG A 22 -3.50 -20.33 9.71
N ALA A 23 -2.50 -19.58 9.25
CA ALA A 23 -1.44 -19.06 10.11
C ALA A 23 -1.92 -17.92 11.03
N MET A 24 -2.94 -17.17 10.60
CA MET A 24 -3.45 -15.99 11.30
C MET A 24 -4.98 -16.07 11.49
N PRO A 25 -5.49 -17.06 12.26
CA PRO A 25 -6.93 -17.32 12.36
C PRO A 25 -7.72 -16.20 13.04
N ALA A 26 -7.05 -15.32 13.79
CA ALA A 26 -7.66 -14.16 14.43
C ALA A 26 -7.84 -12.95 13.50
N LEU A 27 -7.27 -12.98 12.28
CA LEU A 27 -7.33 -11.88 11.32
C LEU A 27 -8.28 -12.20 10.17
N ALA A 28 -9.05 -11.21 9.74
CA ALA A 28 -9.74 -11.29 8.45
C ALA A 28 -8.73 -11.05 7.32
N VAL A 29 -8.42 -12.09 6.52
CA VAL A 29 -7.57 -11.99 5.33
C VAL A 29 -8.43 -11.62 4.12
N GLN A 30 -8.25 -10.40 3.62
CA GLN A 30 -9.02 -9.80 2.54
C GLN A 30 -8.10 -9.27 1.44
N THR A 31 -8.58 -9.16 0.22
CA THR A 31 -7.84 -8.43 -0.84
C THR A 31 -8.20 -6.95 -0.80
N THR A 32 -7.32 -6.11 -1.35
CA THR A 32 -7.60 -4.67 -1.52
C THR A 32 -8.79 -4.39 -2.44
N ALA A 33 -9.16 -5.33 -3.32
CA ALA A 33 -10.35 -5.21 -4.18
C ALA A 33 -11.64 -5.04 -3.37
N GLU A 34 -11.74 -5.74 -2.23
CA GLU A 34 -12.86 -5.61 -1.28
C GLU A 34 -12.98 -4.20 -0.67
N HIS A 35 -11.93 -3.38 -0.81
CA HIS A 35 -11.83 -2.01 -0.30
C HIS A 35 -11.73 -0.98 -1.43
N GLY A 36 -12.05 -1.37 -2.67
CA GLY A 36 -12.19 -0.46 -3.80
C GLY A 36 -10.89 -0.15 -4.54
N LEU A 37 -9.80 -0.89 -4.29
CA LEU A 37 -8.55 -0.75 -5.04
C LEU A 37 -8.11 -2.10 -5.58
N ASP A 38 -7.98 -2.20 -6.90
CA ASP A 38 -7.47 -3.42 -7.55
C ASP A 38 -6.07 -3.78 -6.98
N PRO A 39 -5.86 -5.02 -6.50
CA PRO A 39 -4.59 -5.50 -5.99
C PRO A 39 -3.39 -5.23 -6.91
N ASP A 40 -3.58 -5.32 -8.22
CA ASP A 40 -2.49 -5.15 -9.19
C ASP A 40 -2.13 -3.68 -9.43
N HIS A 41 -3.02 -2.74 -9.03
CA HIS A 41 -2.82 -1.31 -9.24
C HIS A 41 -2.30 -0.58 -8.00
N VAL A 42 -2.15 -1.24 -6.85
CA VAL A 42 -1.78 -0.57 -5.59
C VAL A 42 -0.47 0.21 -5.69
N GLU A 43 0.56 -0.38 -6.29
CA GLU A 43 1.87 0.26 -6.41
C GLU A 43 1.84 1.46 -7.37
N ALA A 44 1.16 1.33 -8.51
CA ALA A 44 1.00 2.43 -9.47
C ALA A 44 0.17 3.58 -8.88
N ALA A 45 -0.92 3.26 -8.18
CA ALA A 45 -1.74 4.24 -7.47
C ALA A 45 -0.95 4.94 -6.36
N ALA A 46 -0.03 4.24 -5.68
CA ALA A 46 0.85 4.85 -4.68
C ALA A 46 1.78 5.90 -5.30
N PHE A 47 2.37 5.65 -6.48
CA PHE A 47 3.17 6.66 -7.19
C PHE A 47 2.35 7.87 -7.65
N ALA A 48 1.14 7.64 -8.18
CA ALA A 48 0.23 8.74 -8.54
C ALA A 48 -0.13 9.59 -7.31
N TRP A 49 -0.38 8.93 -6.17
CA TRP A 49 -0.62 9.60 -4.89
C TRP A 49 0.63 10.37 -4.41
N LEU A 50 1.83 9.82 -4.54
CA LEU A 50 3.09 10.52 -4.22
C LEU A 50 3.28 11.79 -5.06
N ALA A 51 2.93 11.74 -6.35
CA ALA A 51 2.94 12.93 -7.20
C ALA A 51 1.96 14.00 -6.68
N ARG A 52 0.74 13.61 -6.29
CA ARG A 52 -0.23 14.52 -5.64
C ARG A 52 0.32 15.12 -4.34
N GLN A 53 0.99 14.33 -3.50
CA GLN A 53 1.60 14.82 -2.27
C GLN A 53 2.73 15.83 -2.55
N CYS A 54 3.57 15.57 -3.55
CA CYS A 54 4.61 16.48 -4.01
C CYS A 54 4.03 17.83 -4.47
N LEU A 55 3.00 17.80 -5.33
CA LEU A 55 2.29 19.00 -5.80
C LEU A 55 1.62 19.77 -4.66
N SER A 56 1.12 19.07 -3.64
CA SER A 56 0.47 19.67 -2.47
C SER A 56 1.45 20.09 -1.37
N GLN A 57 2.77 19.90 -1.57
CA GLN A 57 3.82 20.15 -0.57
C GLN A 57 3.56 19.41 0.76
N GLN A 58 3.01 18.20 0.68
CA GLN A 58 2.75 17.33 1.82
C GLN A 58 3.73 16.17 1.86
N PRO A 59 4.04 15.61 3.06
CA PRO A 59 4.89 14.44 3.14
C PRO A 59 4.35 13.25 2.36
N GLY A 60 5.25 12.54 1.66
CA GLY A 60 4.93 11.36 0.86
C GLY A 60 5.15 10.03 1.60
N GLY A 61 5.74 10.07 2.80
CA GLY A 61 6.02 8.87 3.58
C GLY A 61 6.25 9.19 5.05
N LEU A 62 6.30 8.14 5.86
CA LEU A 62 6.47 8.22 7.30
C LEU A 62 7.93 7.97 7.69
N ALA A 63 8.50 8.86 8.51
CA ALA A 63 9.84 8.68 9.08
C ALA A 63 9.96 7.39 9.90
N SER A 64 8.88 6.97 10.57
CA SER A 64 8.84 5.74 11.35
C SER A 64 9.00 4.45 10.53
N VAL A 65 8.71 4.51 9.21
CA VAL A 65 8.90 3.38 8.29
C VAL A 65 10.28 3.43 7.64
N THR A 66 10.76 4.62 7.27
CA THR A 66 12.00 4.80 6.50
C THR A 66 13.26 5.00 7.35
N GLY A 67 13.11 5.34 8.64
CA GLY A 67 14.22 5.74 9.51
C GLY A 67 14.76 7.15 9.24
N ALA A 68 14.08 7.95 8.41
CA ALA A 68 14.46 9.33 8.15
C ALA A 68 14.38 10.20 9.43
N ARG A 69 15.12 11.32 9.47
CA ARG A 69 15.10 12.27 10.62
C ARG A 69 13.74 12.97 10.82
N GLY A 70 12.78 12.77 9.93
CA GLY A 70 11.46 13.35 9.98
C GLY A 70 10.77 13.20 8.63
N ASP A 71 9.48 13.51 8.60
CA ASP A 71 8.66 13.36 7.40
C ASP A 71 9.10 14.34 6.30
N ARG A 72 9.11 13.88 5.04
CA ARG A 72 9.61 14.66 3.89
C ARG A 72 8.64 14.62 2.73
N VAL A 73 8.55 15.75 2.02
CA VAL A 73 8.00 15.78 0.66
C VAL A 73 8.95 14.97 -0.23
N LEU A 74 8.38 14.04 -1.01
CA LEU A 74 9.14 13.15 -1.89
C LEU A 74 8.96 13.57 -3.35
N GLY A 75 9.96 13.25 -4.18
CA GLY A 75 9.93 13.51 -5.62
C GLY A 75 10.49 14.88 -6.03
N ALA A 76 10.48 15.12 -7.34
CA ALA A 76 10.87 16.38 -7.97
C ALA A 76 9.88 16.68 -9.12
N ILE A 77 9.63 17.97 -9.38
CA ILE A 77 8.69 18.41 -10.42
C ILE A 77 9.50 18.73 -11.69
N TYR A 78 9.18 18.03 -12.77
CA TYR A 78 9.71 18.28 -14.10
C TYR A 78 8.56 18.85 -14.96
N PRO A 79 8.60 20.14 -15.33
CA PRO A 79 7.57 20.75 -16.19
C PRO A 79 7.46 20.03 -17.53
N ALA A 80 6.25 20.03 -18.10
CA ALA A 80 5.94 19.40 -19.39
C ALA A 80 6.68 20.06 -20.56
#